data_AF-A0A7I8BZI7-F1
#
_entry.id   AF-A0A7I8BZI7-F1
#
_cell.length_a   1.000
_cell.length_b   1.000
_cell.length_c   1.000
_cell.angle_alpha   90.00
_cell.angle_beta   90.00
_cell.angle_gamma   90.00
#
_symmetry.space_group_name_H-M   'P 1'
#
loop_
_entity.id
_entity.type
_entity.pdbx_description
1 polymer ?
#
loop_
_entity_poly.entity_id
_entity_poly.type
_entity_poly.pdbx_seq_one_letter_code
_entity_poly.pdbx_strand_id
1 'polypeptide(L)'
;MLNAMMSVFSGGMRIGAMPELHDVLGALRAWQPDSPLADVCEARLLINQTEWREAANLLRHVTSRHANLPVVSALYALCLFMQHDDEWRRAATDAVDTGNDTAIAIVARFLNVPNDEAASVHGPELSTRVLAAIETTHALEHG
;
A
#
# COMPACT_ATOMS: atom_id res chain seq x y z
N MET A 1 -6.35 12.33 -6.48
CA MET A 1 -7.40 11.34 -6.79
C MET A 1 -7.12 9.98 -6.14
N LEU A 2 -5.94 9.38 -6.36
CA LEU A 2 -5.59 8.05 -5.83
C LEU A 2 -5.85 7.90 -4.32
N ASN A 3 -5.31 8.80 -3.49
CA ASN A 3 -5.52 8.77 -2.03
C ASN A 3 -7.00 8.85 -1.63
N ALA A 4 -7.79 9.67 -2.32
CA ALA A 4 -9.22 9.78 -2.05
C ALA A 4 -9.96 8.47 -2.37
N MET A 5 -9.65 7.83 -3.51
CA MET A 5 -10.21 6.53 -3.86
C MET A 5 -9.77 5.42 -2.92
N MET A 6 -8.51 5.42 -2.48
CA MET A 6 -8.09 4.50 -1.43
C MET A 6 -8.90 4.68 -0.15
N SER A 7 -9.18 5.92 0.25
CA SER A 7 -10.03 6.20 1.42
C SER A 7 -11.45 5.68 1.22
N VAL A 8 -12.05 5.88 0.05
CA VAL A 8 -13.38 5.37 -0.30
C VAL A 8 -13.43 3.85 -0.23
N PHE A 9 -12.49 3.16 -0.87
CA PHE A 9 -12.42 1.69 -0.83
C PHE A 9 -12.19 1.18 0.59
N SER A 10 -11.28 1.81 1.34
CA SER A 10 -11.02 1.45 2.74
C SER A 10 -12.26 1.62 3.63
N GLY A 11 -12.99 2.71 3.44
CA GLY A 11 -14.25 2.99 4.13
C GLY A 11 -15.33 1.98 3.77
N GLY A 12 -15.54 1.76 2.47
CA GLY A 12 -16.53 0.82 1.95
C GLY A 12 -16.31 -0.61 2.44
N MET A 13 -15.07 -1.09 2.43
CA MET A 13 -14.72 -2.43 2.95
C MET A 13 -15.04 -2.55 4.44
N ARG A 14 -14.78 -1.49 5.22
CA ARG A 14 -15.06 -1.47 6.67
C ARG A 14 -16.56 -1.55 6.99
N ILE A 15 -17.41 -0.99 6.14
CA ILE A 15 -18.88 -1.00 6.34
C ILE A 15 -19.58 -2.13 5.58
N GLY A 16 -18.83 -3.01 4.90
CA GLY A 16 -19.39 -4.15 4.17
C GLY A 16 -20.01 -3.82 2.80
N ALA A 17 -19.70 -2.64 2.23
CA ALA A 17 -20.23 -2.19 0.93
C ALA A 17 -19.50 -2.81 -0.28
N MET A 18 -19.24 -4.12 -0.23
CA MET A 18 -18.48 -4.82 -1.28
C MET A 18 -19.15 -4.74 -2.67
N PRO A 19 -20.48 -4.93 -2.82
CA PRO A 19 -21.13 -4.80 -4.13
C PRO A 19 -20.92 -3.43 -4.76
N GLU A 20 -21.08 -2.35 -3.99
CA GLU A 20 -20.91 -0.97 -4.47
C GLU A 20 -19.45 -0.70 -4.88
N LEU A 21 -18.48 -1.25 -4.15
CA LEU A 21 -17.07 -1.12 -4.52
C LEU A 21 -16.74 -1.84 -5.83
N HIS A 22 -17.35 -3.00 -6.08
CA HIS A 22 -17.21 -3.70 -7.36
C HIS A 22 -17.86 -2.91 -8.51
N ASP A 23 -19.02 -2.30 -8.28
CA ASP A 23 -19.67 -1.44 -9.28
C ASP A 23 -18.82 -0.21 -9.61
N VAL A 24 -18.24 0.45 -8.60
CA VAL A 24 -17.30 1.57 -8.79
C VAL A 24 -16.07 1.12 -9.56
N LEU A 25 -15.50 -0.03 -9.24
CA LEU A 25 -14.35 -0.57 -9.98
C LEU A 25 -14.70 -0.85 -11.45
N GLY A 26 -15.89 -1.43 -11.71
CA GLY A 26 -16.38 -1.65 -13.06
C GLY A 26 -16.53 -0.35 -13.85
N ALA A 27 -17.10 0.69 -13.23
CA ALA A 27 -17.22 2.01 -13.83
C ALA A 27 -15.86 2.65 -14.11
N LEU A 28 -14.89 2.54 -13.19
CA LEU A 28 -13.53 3.05 -13.38
C LEU A 28 -12.84 2.38 -14.58
N ARG A 29 -12.97 1.06 -14.72
CA ARG A 29 -12.40 0.31 -15.86
C ARG A 29 -13.03 0.70 -17.20
N ALA A 30 -14.35 0.94 -17.21
CA ALA A 30 -15.04 1.39 -18.41
C ALA A 30 -14.64 2.81 -18.82
N TRP A 31 -14.40 3.70 -17.84
CA TRP A 31 -14.07 5.10 -18.09
C TRP A 31 -12.58 5.33 -18.40
N GLN A 32 -11.69 4.61 -17.72
CA GLN A 32 -10.23 4.75 -17.87
C GLN A 32 -9.53 3.38 -17.86
N PRO A 33 -9.56 2.64 -18.98
CA PRO A 33 -9.10 1.25 -19.03
C PRO A 33 -7.60 1.07 -18.77
N ASP A 34 -6.77 2.09 -19.03
CA ASP A 34 -5.32 2.05 -18.81
C ASP A 34 -4.87 2.84 -17.56
N SER A 35 -5.80 3.20 -16.67
CA SER A 35 -5.48 3.99 -15.47
C SER A 35 -5.00 3.10 -14.32
N PRO A 36 -3.88 3.44 -13.67
CA PRO A 36 -3.40 2.71 -12.49
C PRO A 36 -4.38 2.78 -11.33
N LEU A 37 -5.36 3.70 -11.37
CA LEU A 37 -6.37 3.86 -10.34
C LEU A 37 -7.24 2.61 -10.19
N ALA A 38 -7.69 2.02 -11.30
CA ALA A 38 -8.53 0.82 -11.28
C ALA A 38 -7.76 -0.38 -10.72
N ASP A 39 -6.51 -0.55 -11.15
CA ASP A 39 -5.64 -1.63 -10.68
C ASP A 39 -5.33 -1.50 -9.18
N VAL A 40 -5.08 -0.29 -8.68
CA VAL A 40 -4.87 -0.06 -7.24
C VAL A 40 -6.15 -0.33 -6.44
N CYS A 41 -7.31 0.10 -6.95
CA CYS A 41 -8.60 -0.19 -6.32
C CYS A 41 -8.88 -1.70 -6.25
N GLU A 42 -8.60 -2.44 -7.32
CA GLU A 42 -8.71 -3.90 -7.34
C GLU A 42 -7.72 -4.56 -6.37
N ALA A 43 -6.46 -4.12 -6.35
CA ALA A 43 -5.47 -4.62 -5.40
C ALA A 43 -5.91 -4.42 -3.94
N ARG A 44 -6.61 -3.32 -3.63
CA ARG A 44 -7.19 -3.08 -2.30
C ARG A 44 -8.28 -4.11 -1.94
N LEU A 45 -9.12 -4.49 -2.90
CA LEU A 45 -10.14 -5.53 -2.69
C LEU A 45 -9.49 -6.89 -2.44
N LEU A 46 -8.49 -7.26 -3.25
CA LEU A 46 -7.72 -8.50 -3.09
C LEU A 46 -7.00 -8.55 -1.74
N ILE A 47 -6.35 -7.46 -1.33
CA ILE A 47 -5.73 -7.32 0.00
C ILE A 47 -6.76 -7.55 1.12
N ASN A 48 -7.95 -6.98 1.02
CA ASN A 48 -9.00 -7.17 2.02
C ASN A 48 -9.53 -8.62 2.05
N GLN A 49 -9.45 -9.33 0.93
CA GLN A 49 -9.78 -10.75 0.83
C GLN A 49 -8.61 -11.66 1.18
N THR A 50 -7.46 -11.10 1.60
CA THR A 50 -6.21 -11.82 1.90
C THR A 50 -5.59 -12.55 0.70
N GLU A 51 -5.95 -12.16 -0.52
CA GLU A 51 -5.40 -12.69 -1.77
C GLU A 51 -4.05 -12.02 -2.09
N TRP A 52 -3.08 -12.19 -1.19
CA TRP A 52 -1.82 -11.44 -1.19
C TRP A 52 -1.01 -11.61 -2.48
N ARG A 53 -0.96 -12.83 -3.01
CA ARG A 53 -0.21 -13.16 -4.22
C ARG A 53 -0.79 -12.50 -5.47
N GLU A 54 -2.12 -12.51 -5.59
CA GLU A 54 -2.80 -11.90 -6.73
C GLU A 54 -2.66 -10.37 -6.68
N ALA A 55 -2.84 -9.79 -5.49
CA ALA A 55 -2.59 -8.36 -5.27
C ALA A 55 -1.15 -7.97 -5.62
N ALA A 56 -0.16 -8.77 -5.19
CA ALA A 56 1.25 -8.52 -5.49
C ALA A 56 1.54 -8.56 -7.00
N ASN A 57 0.99 -9.53 -7.72
CA ASN A 57 1.14 -9.64 -9.16
C ASN A 57 0.56 -8.44 -9.91
N LEU A 58 -0.62 -7.97 -9.50
CA LEU A 58 -1.28 -6.80 -10.07
C LEU A 58 -0.46 -5.52 -9.81
N LEU A 59 -0.06 -5.29 -8.56
CA LEU A 59 0.72 -4.11 -8.16
C LEU A 59 2.09 -4.06 -8.87
N ARG A 60 2.76 -5.21 -9.03
CA ARG A 60 4.00 -5.31 -9.82
C ARG A 60 3.79 -4.90 -11.29
N HIS A 61 2.64 -5.25 -11.87
CA HIS A 61 2.27 -4.83 -13.22
C HIS A 61 2.01 -3.32 -13.32
N VAL A 62 1.41 -2.72 -12.28
CA VAL A 62 1.23 -1.26 -12.21
C VAL A 62 2.60 -0.56 -12.18
N THR A 63 3.53 -1.04 -11.35
CA THR A 63 4.89 -0.48 -11.25
C THR A 63 5.69 -0.60 -12.54
N SER A 64 5.44 -1.63 -13.38
CA SER A 64 6.14 -1.77 -14.65
C SER A 64 5.56 -0.90 -15.77
N ARG A 65 4.25 -0.62 -15.73
CA ARG A 65 3.53 0.17 -16.77
C ARG A 65 3.52 1.67 -16.49
N HIS A 66 3.56 2.06 -15.23
CA HIS A 66 3.47 3.45 -14.80
C HIS A 66 4.72 3.86 -14.04
N ALA A 67 5.01 5.17 -14.01
CA ALA A 67 6.08 5.69 -13.17
C ALA A 67 5.86 5.21 -11.72
N ASN A 68 6.95 4.86 -11.02
CA ASN A 68 6.88 4.28 -9.68
C ASN A 68 6.01 5.14 -8.75
N LEU A 69 4.80 4.65 -8.43
CA LEU A 69 3.83 5.35 -7.59
C LEU A 69 4.09 4.93 -6.14
N PRO A 70 4.47 5.84 -5.22
CA PRO A 70 4.88 5.49 -3.86
C PRO A 70 3.88 4.60 -3.10
N VAL A 71 2.59 4.88 -3.29
CA VAL A 71 1.49 4.11 -2.68
C VAL A 71 1.41 2.69 -3.23
N VAL A 72 1.69 2.49 -4.52
CA VAL A 72 1.74 1.16 -5.14
C VAL A 72 2.91 0.37 -4.56
N SER A 73 4.08 0.99 -4.44
CA SER A 73 5.26 0.36 -3.82
C SER A 73 5.00 -0.04 -2.37
N ALA A 74 4.33 0.81 -1.58
CA ALA A 74 3.97 0.51 -0.19
C ALA A 74 2.96 -0.64 -0.08
N LEU A 75 1.94 -0.68 -0.94
CA LEU A 75 0.97 -1.80 -0.98
C LEU A 75 1.64 -3.10 -1.45
N TYR A 76 2.57 -3.01 -2.42
CA TYR A 76 3.34 -4.15 -2.89
C TYR A 76 4.23 -4.72 -1.78
N ALA A 77 4.93 -3.85 -1.04
CA ALA A 77 5.69 -4.21 0.15
C ALA A 77 4.83 -4.91 1.21
N LEU A 78 3.62 -4.40 1.48
CA LEU A 78 2.66 -5.06 2.36
C LEU A 78 2.34 -6.49 1.88
N CYS A 79 2.04 -6.68 0.59
CA CYS A 79 1.73 -8.00 0.06
C CYS A 79 2.92 -8.97 0.17
N LEU A 80 4.15 -8.50 -0.06
CA LEU A 80 5.37 -9.30 0.11
C LEU A 80 5.62 -9.65 1.58
N PHE A 81 5.43 -8.68 2.49
CA PHE A 81 5.56 -8.89 3.93
C PHE A 81 4.61 -9.98 4.44
N MET A 82 3.34 -9.94 4.02
CA MET A 82 2.33 -10.96 4.36
C MET A 82 2.64 -12.34 3.76
N GLN A 83 3.47 -12.41 2.71
CA GLN A 83 3.93 -13.64 2.09
C GLN A 83 5.27 -14.13 2.65
N HIS A 84 5.87 -13.41 3.61
CA HIS A 84 7.24 -13.65 4.11
C HIS A 84 8.30 -13.64 3.00
N ASP A 85 8.12 -12.77 2.00
CA ASP A 85 9.08 -12.58 0.91
C ASP A 85 10.02 -11.42 1.21
N ASP A 86 11.32 -11.69 1.37
CA ASP A 86 12.35 -10.74 1.79
C ASP A 86 12.47 -9.49 0.91
N GLU A 87 11.98 -9.53 -0.34
CA GLU A 87 11.94 -8.35 -1.21
C GLU A 87 11.05 -7.22 -0.63
N TRP A 88 10.18 -7.54 0.34
CA TRP A 88 9.32 -6.56 1.01
C TRP A 88 10.10 -5.37 1.57
N ARG A 89 11.32 -5.60 2.09
CA ARG A 89 12.15 -4.54 2.69
C ARG A 89 12.56 -3.51 1.68
N ARG A 90 13.06 -3.96 0.53
CA ARG A 90 13.48 -3.09 -0.55
C ARG A 90 12.31 -2.24 -1.04
N ALA A 91 11.16 -2.88 -1.29
CA ALA A 91 9.97 -2.18 -1.73
C ALA A 91 9.45 -1.17 -0.68
N ALA A 92 9.55 -1.50 0.62
CA ALA A 92 9.18 -0.60 1.71
C ALA A 92 10.11 0.60 1.82
N THR A 93 11.44 0.40 1.76
CA THR A 93 12.44 1.47 1.76
C THR A 93 12.24 2.39 0.57
N ASP A 94 12.11 1.84 -0.65
CA ASP A 94 11.86 2.62 -1.86
C ASP A 94 10.59 3.49 -1.73
N ALA A 95 9.55 2.98 -1.06
CA ALA A 95 8.32 3.73 -0.82
C ALA A 95 8.51 4.88 0.20
N VAL A 96 9.27 4.65 1.27
CA VAL A 96 9.53 5.64 2.33
C VAL A 96 10.44 6.76 1.83
N ASP A 97 11.47 6.43 1.04
CA ASP A 97 12.44 7.38 0.49
C ASP A 97 11.81 8.43 -0.42
N THR A 98 10.59 8.17 -0.93
CA THR A 98 9.83 9.13 -1.71
C THR A 98 9.32 10.33 -0.89
N GLY A 99 9.32 10.23 0.44
CA GLY A 99 8.75 11.23 1.34
C GLY A 99 7.23 11.34 1.27
N ASN A 100 6.54 10.39 0.63
CA ASN A 100 5.09 10.42 0.51
C ASN A 100 4.40 9.96 1.81
N ASP A 101 3.67 10.86 2.48
CA ASP A 101 3.00 10.59 3.76
C ASP A 101 2.10 9.36 3.74
N THR A 102 1.37 9.13 2.65
CA THR A 102 0.46 7.98 2.53
C THR A 102 1.23 6.67 2.40
N ALA A 103 2.30 6.65 1.60
CA ALA A 103 3.17 5.49 1.48
C ALA A 103 3.84 5.16 2.83
N ILE A 104 4.38 6.18 3.51
CA ILE A 104 4.99 6.05 4.84
C ILE A 104 3.98 5.50 5.84
N ALA A 105 2.75 6.03 5.87
CA ALA A 105 1.71 5.57 6.79
C ALA A 105 1.30 4.11 6.55
N ILE A 106 1.27 3.65 5.28
CA ILE A 106 1.01 2.23 4.97
C ILE A 106 2.11 1.35 5.54
N VAL A 107 3.39 1.72 5.32
CA VAL A 107 4.53 0.95 5.83
C VAL A 107 4.57 0.94 7.36
N ALA A 108 4.38 2.11 7.98
CA ALA A 108 4.29 2.23 9.42
C ALA A 108 3.21 1.30 9.99
N ARG A 109 2.04 1.26 9.37
CA ARG A 109 0.91 0.45 9.85
C ARG A 109 1.23 -1.05 9.87
N PHE A 110 1.83 -1.60 8.82
CA PHE A 110 2.08 -3.05 8.78
C PHE A 110 3.32 -3.47 9.59
N LEU A 111 4.26 -2.54 9.81
CA LEU A 111 5.36 -2.73 10.77
C LEU A 111 4.96 -2.44 12.22
N ASN A 112 3.70 -2.07 12.45
CA ASN A 112 3.18 -1.68 13.77
C ASN A 112 3.97 -0.52 14.41
N VAL A 113 4.50 0.39 13.59
CA VAL A 113 5.14 1.64 14.04
C VAL A 113 4.03 2.63 14.39
N PRO A 114 3.97 3.16 15.63
CA PRO A 114 2.93 4.09 16.03
C PRO A 114 2.94 5.35 15.16
N ASN A 115 1.80 5.68 14.56
CA ASN A 115 1.59 6.90 13.81
C ASN A 115 0.52 7.73 14.52
N ASP A 116 0.92 8.75 15.27
CA ASP A 116 -0.02 9.65 15.94
C ASP A 116 -0.62 10.60 14.91
N GLU A 117 -1.73 10.20 14.29
CA GLU A 117 -2.44 11.03 13.30
C GLU A 117 -2.91 12.39 13.86
N ALA A 118 -2.97 12.54 15.19
CA ALA A 118 -3.29 13.79 15.88
C ALA A 118 -2.12 14.79 15.91
N ALA A 119 -0.89 14.36 15.65
CA ALA A 119 0.32 15.19 15.58
C ALA A 119 0.78 15.33 14.13
N SER A 120 -0.06 15.93 13.28
CA SER A 120 0.10 16.08 11.83
C SER A 120 1.24 17.01 11.38
N VAL A 121 2.33 17.11 12.16
CA VAL A 121 3.48 18.01 11.91
C VAL A 121 4.80 17.24 11.68
N HIS A 122 4.86 15.91 11.85
CA HIS A 122 6.14 15.18 11.96
C HIS A 122 6.41 14.09 10.89
N GLY A 123 6.11 14.35 9.61
CA GLY A 123 6.46 13.44 8.49
C GLY A 123 7.95 12.97 8.46
N PRO A 124 8.94 13.85 8.72
CA PRO A 124 10.36 13.45 8.80
C PRO A 124 10.68 12.51 9.98
N GLU A 125 9.92 12.60 11.07
CA GLU A 125 10.14 11.77 12.26
C GLU A 125 9.55 10.36 12.07
N LEU A 126 8.37 10.27 11.42
CA LEU A 126 7.76 8.99 11.12
C LEU A 126 8.58 8.19 10.10
N SER A 127 9.03 8.82 9.01
CA SER A 127 9.89 8.15 8.02
C SER A 127 11.16 7.56 8.65
N THR A 128 11.83 8.33 9.50
CA THR A 128 13.02 7.86 10.25
C THR A 128 12.71 6.63 11.11
N ARG A 129 11.60 6.66 11.86
CA ARG A 129 11.17 5.53 12.70
C ARG A 129 10.80 4.29 11.88
N VAL A 130 10.18 4.48 10.73
CA VAL A 130 9.83 3.39 9.81
C VAL A 130 11.09 2.76 9.22
N LEU A 131 12.07 3.55 8.77
CA LEU A 131 13.34 3.03 8.26
C LEU A 131 14.09 2.21 9.32
N ALA A 132 14.17 2.70 10.56
CA ALA A 132 14.76 1.96 11.67
C ALA A 132 14.02 0.63 11.97
N ALA A 133 12.69 0.61 11.82
CA ALA A 133 11.90 -0.61 11.98
C ALA A 133 12.20 -1.64 10.88
N ILE A 134 12.33 -1.21 9.62
CA ILE A 134 12.72 -2.08 8.50
C ILE A 134 14.06 -2.77 8.78
N GLU A 135 15.06 -2.01 9.24
CA GLU A 135 16.39 -2.53 9.60
C GLU A 135 16.32 -3.51 10.79
N THR A 136 15.51 -3.21 11.80
CA THR A 136 15.37 -4.06 12.99
C THR A 136 14.73 -5.41 12.65
N THR A 137 13.71 -5.43 11.79
CA THR A 137 13.08 -6.67 11.33
C THR A 137 14.05 -7.55 10.53
N HIS A 138 15.00 -6.95 9.81
CA HIS A 138 16.08 -7.70 9.15
C HIS A 138 17.06 -8.35 10.15
N ALA A 139 17.42 -7.63 11.22
CA ALA A 139 18.37 -8.14 12.22
C ALA A 139 17.82 -9.35 13.02
N LEU A 140 16.51 -9.39 13.29
CA LEU A 140 15.88 -10.46 14.06
C LEU A 140 15.78 -11.80 13.30
N GLU A 141 15.82 -11.79 11.97
CA GLU A 141 15.71 -13.01 11.15
C GLU A 141 17.07 -13.67 10.86
N HIS A 142 18.16 -12.95 11.12
CA HIS A 142 19.53 -13.39 10.83
C HIS A 142 20.43 -13.52 12.09
N GLY A 143 19.87 -13.36 13.30
CA GLY A 143 20.57 -13.54 14.58
C GLY A 143 20.08 -14.76 15.34
#